data_AF-A0A376RGK9-F1
#
_entry.id   AF-A0A376RGK9-F1
#
_cell.length_a   1.000
_cell.length_b   1.000
_cell.length_c   1.000
_cell.angle_alpha   90.00
_cell.angle_beta   90.00
_cell.angle_gamma   90.00
#
_symmetry.space_group_name_H-M   'P 1'
#
loop_
_entity.id
_entity.type
_entity.pdbx_description
1 polymer ?
#
loop_
_entity_poly.entity_id
_entity_poly.type
_entity_poly.pdbx_seq_one_letter_code
_entity_poly.pdbx_strand_id
1 'polypeptide(L)'
;MRADALGEPLGCQAIVGLSDEDLHRLSHQPLRYLDHDHLVPEASHGRDAALLNLLRTKVRETETVAAQVFITRSFEVLRPDILQALNRLSSTVYVMMILSVTKQPLTVKQIQQRLGETQ
;
A
#
# COMPACT_ATOMS: atom_id res chain seq x y z
N MET A 1 0.05 17.31 5.66
CA MET A 1 0.46 16.35 6.73
C MET A 1 1.36 17.08 7.73
N ARG A 2 1.50 16.66 8.99
CA ARG A 2 2.37 17.37 9.97
C ARG A 2 3.83 17.47 9.52
N ALA A 3 4.40 16.38 9.04
CA ALA A 3 5.78 16.31 8.53
C ALA A 3 6.02 17.25 7.32
N ASP A 4 5.00 17.43 6.49
CA ASP A 4 5.01 18.39 5.39
C ASP A 4 4.93 19.83 5.91
N ALA A 5 3.94 20.11 6.76
CA ALA A 5 3.70 21.46 7.31
C ALA A 5 4.85 21.99 8.19
N LEU A 6 5.57 21.09 8.88
CA LEU A 6 6.70 21.44 9.75
C LEU A 6 8.06 21.24 9.08
N GLY A 7 8.10 20.75 7.82
CA GLY A 7 9.36 20.45 7.13
C GLY A 7 10.19 19.34 7.79
N GLU A 8 9.58 18.52 8.63
CA GLU A 8 10.25 17.41 9.33
C GLU A 8 10.22 16.14 8.46
N PRO A 9 11.25 15.27 8.55
CA PRO A 9 11.20 13.95 7.93
C PRO A 9 10.02 13.12 8.45
N LEU A 10 9.34 12.43 7.54
CA LEU A 10 8.36 11.42 7.90
C LEU A 10 9.11 10.13 8.25
N GLY A 11 9.04 9.72 9.52
CA GLY A 11 9.66 8.48 9.98
C GLY A 11 9.07 7.23 9.30
N CYS A 12 9.77 6.10 9.39
CA CYS A 12 9.30 4.82 8.87
C CYS A 12 7.90 4.50 9.40
N GLN A 13 7.00 4.14 8.49
CA GLN A 13 5.63 3.76 8.82
C GLN A 13 5.53 2.23 8.85
N ALA A 14 4.91 1.69 9.89
CA ALA A 14 4.45 0.30 9.91
C ALA A 14 2.92 0.31 9.86
N ILE A 15 2.35 -0.38 8.86
CA ILE A 15 0.89 -0.42 8.68
C ILE A 15 0.43 -1.81 9.09
N VAL A 16 -0.38 -1.89 10.15
CA VAL A 16 -0.84 -3.16 10.76
C VAL A 16 0.34 -4.07 11.16
N GLY A 17 1.45 -3.48 11.60
CA GLY A 17 2.65 -4.22 11.99
C GLY A 17 3.44 -4.83 10.82
N LEU A 18 3.21 -4.36 9.60
CA LEU A 18 3.98 -4.71 8.41
C LEU A 18 4.90 -3.56 8.00
N SER A 19 6.14 -3.89 7.68
CA SER A 19 7.13 -2.92 7.19
C SER A 19 6.88 -2.52 5.73
N ASP A 20 7.64 -1.54 5.25
CA ASP A 20 7.62 -1.13 3.84
C ASP A 20 7.95 -2.32 2.90
N GLU A 21 8.96 -3.09 3.26
CA GLU A 21 9.41 -4.26 2.50
C GLU A 21 8.36 -5.38 2.51
N ASP A 22 7.71 -5.62 3.65
CA ASP A 22 6.62 -6.59 3.75
C ASP A 22 5.47 -6.23 2.82
N LEU A 23 4.99 -4.99 2.90
CA LEU A 23 3.90 -4.50 2.07
C LEU A 23 4.25 -4.54 0.58
N HIS A 24 5.51 -4.23 0.24
CA HIS A 24 6.01 -4.35 -1.11
C HIS A 24 5.91 -5.80 -1.62
N ARG A 25 6.43 -6.78 -0.86
CA ARG A 25 6.37 -8.21 -1.19
C ARG A 25 4.94 -8.72 -1.33
N LEU A 26 4.05 -8.37 -0.40
CA LEU A 26 2.64 -8.76 -0.45
C LEU A 26 1.92 -8.23 -1.69
N SER A 27 2.18 -6.97 -2.06
CA SER A 27 1.55 -6.36 -3.23
C SER A 27 2.11 -6.84 -4.58
N HIS A 28 3.36 -7.29 -4.64
CA HIS A 28 4.02 -7.77 -5.87
C HIS A 28 3.90 -9.28 -6.08
N GLN A 29 3.77 -10.06 -5.00
CA GLN A 29 3.66 -11.52 -5.05
C GLN A 29 2.44 -12.00 -4.27
N PRO A 30 1.23 -11.48 -4.55
CA PRO A 30 0.05 -11.78 -3.75
C PRO A 30 -0.30 -13.27 -3.76
N LEU A 31 -0.09 -13.97 -4.88
CA LEU A 31 -0.36 -15.41 -4.95
C LEU A 31 0.49 -16.21 -3.96
N ARG A 32 1.76 -15.83 -3.79
CA ARG A 32 2.70 -16.51 -2.87
C ARG A 32 2.32 -16.31 -1.41
N TYR A 33 1.90 -15.10 -1.04
CA TYR A 33 1.76 -14.72 0.36
C TYR A 33 0.31 -14.65 0.86
N LEU A 34 -0.65 -14.45 -0.05
CA LEU A 34 -2.08 -14.24 0.24
C LEU A 34 -3.01 -15.30 -0.37
N ASP A 35 -2.44 -16.30 -1.07
CA ASP A 35 -3.18 -17.37 -1.76
C ASP A 35 -4.22 -16.88 -2.79
N HIS A 36 -3.98 -15.69 -3.34
CA HIS A 36 -4.86 -15.09 -4.34
C HIS A 36 -4.03 -14.30 -5.35
N ASP A 37 -4.35 -14.44 -6.63
CA ASP A 37 -3.66 -13.73 -7.70
C ASP A 37 -3.98 -12.22 -7.69
N HIS A 38 -3.34 -11.47 -8.57
CA HIS A 38 -3.61 -10.06 -8.75
C HIS A 38 -5.10 -9.80 -9.05
N LEU A 39 -5.63 -8.83 -8.32
CA LEU A 39 -7.01 -8.40 -8.47
C LEU A 39 -7.12 -7.28 -9.52
N VAL A 40 -8.01 -7.47 -10.49
CA VAL A 40 -8.55 -6.40 -11.33
C VAL A 40 -9.90 -5.98 -10.74
N PRO A 41 -10.11 -4.71 -10.33
CA PRO A 41 -11.39 -4.30 -9.73
C PRO A 41 -12.57 -4.52 -10.69
N GLU A 42 -13.58 -5.26 -10.24
CA GLU A 42 -14.84 -5.51 -10.96
C GLU A 42 -16.02 -5.57 -9.98
N ALA A 43 -17.24 -5.40 -10.51
CA ALA A 43 -18.46 -5.26 -9.70
C ALA A 43 -18.82 -6.53 -8.90
N SER A 44 -18.41 -7.71 -9.38
CA SER A 44 -18.61 -9.01 -8.72
C SER A 44 -17.94 -9.10 -7.35
N HIS A 45 -16.87 -8.32 -7.11
CA HIS A 45 -16.14 -8.29 -5.83
C HIS A 45 -16.91 -7.62 -4.69
N GLY A 46 -18.07 -7.04 -4.98
CA GLY A 46 -18.98 -6.50 -3.98
C GLY A 46 -18.54 -5.16 -3.39
N ARG A 47 -19.27 -4.74 -2.35
CA ARG A 47 -19.19 -3.38 -1.80
C ARG A 47 -17.85 -3.07 -1.15
N ASP A 48 -17.30 -4.00 -0.39
CA ASP A 48 -16.09 -3.74 0.40
C ASP A 48 -14.87 -3.54 -0.50
N ALA A 49 -14.71 -4.41 -1.51
CA ALA A 49 -13.67 -4.24 -2.53
C ALA A 49 -13.83 -2.93 -3.31
N ALA A 50 -15.07 -2.49 -3.60
CA ALA A 50 -15.32 -1.22 -4.27
C ALA A 50 -14.93 -0.01 -3.40
N LEU A 51 -15.29 -0.01 -2.11
CA LEU A 51 -14.92 1.05 -1.17
C LEU A 51 -13.41 1.12 -0.95
N LEU A 52 -12.76 -0.04 -0.83
CA LEU A 52 -11.30 -0.12 -0.74
C LEU A 52 -10.64 0.37 -2.04
N ASN A 53 -11.19 0.05 -3.22
CA ASN A 53 -10.66 0.60 -4.47
C ASN A 53 -10.83 2.12 -4.56
N LEU A 54 -11.96 2.66 -4.11
CA LEU A 54 -12.18 4.10 -4.02
C LEU A 54 -11.13 4.75 -3.10
N LEU A 55 -10.89 4.18 -1.91
CA LEU A 55 -9.85 4.68 -1.01
C LEU A 55 -8.46 4.60 -1.67
N ARG A 56 -8.12 3.47 -2.30
CA ARG A 56 -6.84 3.26 -2.99
C ARG A 56 -6.61 4.31 -4.08
N THR A 57 -7.63 4.59 -4.88
CA THR A 57 -7.57 5.60 -5.95
C THR A 57 -7.40 7.01 -5.39
N LYS A 58 -8.09 7.37 -4.30
CA LYS A 58 -7.87 8.66 -3.60
C LYS A 58 -6.45 8.82 -3.06
N VAL A 59 -5.84 7.75 -2.55
CA VAL A 59 -4.43 7.78 -2.13
C VAL A 59 -3.52 7.97 -3.35
N ARG A 60 -3.79 7.31 -4.48
CA ARG A 60 -3.00 7.44 -5.72
C ARG A 60 -3.13 8.80 -6.39
N GLU A 61 -4.33 9.41 -6.34
CA GLU A 61 -4.53 10.81 -6.76
C GLU A 61 -3.65 11.74 -5.91
N THR A 62 -3.64 11.53 -4.59
CA THR A 62 -2.80 12.30 -3.67
C THR A 62 -1.30 12.09 -3.95
N GLU A 63 -0.86 10.86 -4.22
CA GLU A 63 0.51 10.53 -4.63
C GLU A 63 0.90 11.27 -5.91
N THR A 64 -0.01 11.32 -6.90
CA THR A 64 0.23 12.03 -8.17
C THR A 64 0.41 13.53 -7.95
N VAL A 65 -0.44 14.15 -7.12
CA VAL A 65 -0.32 15.58 -6.77
C VAL A 65 0.95 15.83 -5.97
N ALA A 66 1.29 14.96 -5.01
CA ALA A 66 2.53 15.07 -4.26
C ALA A 66 3.77 14.97 -5.17
N ALA A 67 3.76 14.09 -6.16
CA ALA A 67 4.84 13.97 -7.15
C ALA A 67 5.00 15.26 -7.97
N GLN A 68 3.91 15.94 -8.34
CA GLN A 68 3.96 17.23 -9.02
C GLN A 68 4.59 18.35 -8.18
N VAL A 69 4.45 18.27 -6.85
CA VAL A 69 4.99 19.27 -5.91
C VAL A 69 6.43 18.96 -5.52
N PHE A 70 6.76 17.68 -5.30
CA PHE A 70 8.04 17.27 -4.72
C PHE A 70 9.05 16.74 -5.74
N ILE A 71 8.71 16.62 -7.02
CA ILE A 71 9.67 16.31 -8.08
C ILE A 71 9.96 17.58 -8.87
N THR A 72 11.21 18.01 -8.87
CA THR A 72 11.63 19.22 -9.59
C THR A 72 11.73 18.96 -11.10
N ARG A 73 11.90 20.03 -11.89
CA ARG A 73 12.12 19.91 -13.34
C ARG A 73 13.42 19.19 -13.71
N SER A 74 14.38 19.14 -12.79
CA SER A 74 15.64 18.38 -12.92
C SER A 74 15.51 16.95 -12.39
N PHE A 75 14.28 16.47 -12.13
CA PHE A 75 13.98 15.13 -11.60
C PHE A 75 14.56 14.85 -10.20
N GLU A 76 14.82 15.91 -9.42
CA GLU A 76 15.20 15.76 -8.02
C GLU A 76 13.95 15.55 -7.15
N VAL A 77 14.03 14.57 -6.24
CA VAL A 77 12.92 14.23 -5.33
C VAL A 77 13.14 14.88 -3.98
N LEU A 78 12.37 15.93 -3.67
CA LEU A 78 12.50 16.75 -2.45
C LEU A 78 11.98 16.04 -1.18
N ARG A 79 10.91 15.26 -1.32
CA ARG A 79 10.25 14.53 -0.21
C ARG A 79 10.02 13.05 -0.55
N PRO A 80 11.11 12.26 -0.68
CA PRO A 80 11.00 10.84 -1.00
C PRO A 80 10.23 10.06 0.08
N ASP A 81 10.34 10.51 1.33
CA ASP A 81 9.65 9.97 2.50
C ASP A 81 8.11 10.05 2.39
N ILE A 82 7.58 11.19 1.94
CA ILE A 82 6.13 11.37 1.71
C ILE A 82 5.65 10.52 0.54
N LEU A 83 6.39 10.55 -0.58
CA LEU A 83 6.04 9.78 -1.78
C LEU A 83 6.02 8.28 -1.47
N GLN A 84 7.03 7.78 -0.75
CA GLN A 84 7.08 6.40 -0.32
C GLN A 84 5.92 6.04 0.61
N ALA A 85 5.57 6.90 1.57
CA ALA A 85 4.43 6.65 2.46
C ALA A 85 3.10 6.56 1.71
N LEU A 86 2.85 7.41 0.71
CA LEU A 86 1.64 7.34 -0.12
C LEU A 86 1.61 6.08 -1.00
N ASN A 87 2.77 5.71 -1.55
CA ASN A 87 2.92 4.47 -2.31
C ASN A 87 2.63 3.24 -1.44
N ARG A 88 3.13 3.23 -0.20
CA ARG A 88 2.86 2.14 0.76
C ARG A 88 1.43 2.09 1.25
N LEU A 89 0.84 3.24 1.54
CA LEU A 89 -0.55 3.31 1.98
C LEU A 89 -1.47 2.70 0.92
N SER A 90 -1.28 3.07 -0.34
CA SER A 90 -2.09 2.52 -1.44
C SER A 90 -1.79 1.04 -1.71
N SER A 91 -0.55 0.55 -1.56
CA SER A 91 -0.27 -0.90 -1.57
C SER A 91 -0.96 -1.64 -0.43
N THR A 92 -1.03 -1.04 0.77
CA THR A 92 -1.75 -1.64 1.91
C THR A 92 -3.23 -1.78 1.59
N VAL A 93 -3.85 -0.72 1.08
CA VAL A 93 -5.27 -0.79 0.68
C VAL A 93 -5.48 -1.85 -0.39
N TYR A 94 -4.54 -2.01 -1.33
CA TYR A 94 -4.61 -3.09 -2.32
C TYR A 94 -4.52 -4.49 -1.70
N VAL A 95 -3.63 -4.72 -0.74
CA VAL A 95 -3.56 -5.99 0.01
C VAL A 95 -4.88 -6.25 0.74
N MET A 96 -5.48 -5.22 1.36
CA MET A 96 -6.80 -5.33 1.99
C MET A 96 -7.90 -5.68 0.97
N MET A 97 -7.83 -5.15 -0.26
CA MET A 97 -8.76 -5.52 -1.33
C MET A 97 -8.66 -7.01 -1.66
N ILE A 98 -7.44 -7.53 -1.82
CA ILE A 98 -7.22 -8.96 -2.09
C ILE A 98 -7.81 -9.79 -0.95
N LEU A 99 -7.49 -9.46 0.30
CA LEU A 99 -8.05 -10.16 1.47
C LEU A 99 -9.58 -10.07 1.56
N SER A 100 -10.19 -8.98 1.10
CA SER A 100 -11.65 -8.82 1.14
C SER A 100 -12.39 -9.73 0.16
N VAL A 101 -11.72 -10.20 -0.90
CA VAL A 101 -12.31 -11.08 -1.92
C VAL A 101 -11.91 -12.55 -1.75
N THR A 102 -10.92 -12.83 -0.90
CA THR A 102 -10.53 -14.21 -0.61
C THR A 102 -11.57 -14.92 0.26
N LYS A 103 -11.87 -16.19 -0.05
CA LYS A 103 -12.85 -16.98 0.71
C LYS A 103 -12.43 -17.25 2.15
N GLN A 104 -11.12 -17.35 2.38
CA GLN A 104 -10.52 -17.60 3.70
C GLN A 104 -9.35 -16.63 3.90
N PRO A 105 -9.62 -15.38 4.33
CA PRO A 105 -8.58 -14.40 4.49
C PRO A 105 -7.61 -14.80 5.59
N LEU A 106 -6.31 -14.65 5.31
CA LEU A 106 -5.26 -14.87 6.29
C LEU A 106 -5.29 -13.78 7.37
N THR A 107 -5.01 -14.18 8.60
CA THR A 107 -4.75 -13.25 9.70
C THR A 107 -3.39 -12.58 9.54
N VAL A 108 -3.21 -11.43 10.17
CA VAL A 108 -1.92 -10.70 10.19
C VAL A 108 -0.77 -11.60 10.67
N LYS A 109 -1.01 -12.44 11.69
CA LYS A 109 0.00 -13.38 12.20
C LYS A 109 0.43 -14.41 11.16
N GLN A 110 -0.53 -14.96 10.40
CA GLN A 110 -0.23 -15.93 9.34
C GLN A 110 0.55 -15.27 8.19
N ILE A 111 0.19 -14.03 7.83
CA ILE A 111 0.92 -13.26 6.82
C ILE A 111 2.37 -13.02 7.28
N GLN A 112 2.56 -12.57 8.53
CA GLN A 112 3.89 -12.34 9.11
C GLN A 112 4.72 -13.62 9.15
N GLN A 113 4.13 -14.76 9.49
CA GLN A 113 4.82 -16.05 9.46
C GLN A 113 5.33 -16.39 8.05
N ARG A 114 4.48 -16.27 7.02
CA ARG A 114 4.86 -16.56 5.62
C ARG A 114 5.95 -15.62 5.09
N LEU A 115 5.95 -14.37 5.54
CA LEU A 115 7.00 -13.40 5.21
C LEU A 115 8.34 -13.75 5.88
N GLY A 116 8.30 -14.30 7.10
CA GLY A 116 9.48 -14.73 7.86
C GLY A 116 10.10 -16.05 7.37
N GLU A 117 9.30 -16.98 6.84
CA GLU A 117 9.77 -18.25 6.27
C GLU A 117 10.60 -18.09 4.97
N THR A 118 10.67 -16.87 4.42
CA THR A 118 11.41 -16.55 3.19
C THR A 118 12.78 -15.91 3.45
N GLN A 119 13.20 -15.73 4.71
CA GLN A 119 14.54 -15.26 5.11
C GLN A 119 15.46 -16.42 5.47
#